data_AF-Q8VT07-F1
#
_entry.id   AF-Q8VT07-F1
#
_cell.length_a   1.000
_cell.length_b   1.000
_cell.length_c   1.000
_cell.angle_alpha   90.00
_cell.angle_beta   90.00
_cell.angle_gamma   90.00
#
_symmetry.space_group_name_H-M   'P 1'
#
loop_
_entity.id
_entity.type
_entity.pdbx_description
1 polymer ?
#
loop_
_entity_poly.entity_id
_entity_poly.type
_entity_poly.pdbx_seq_one_letter_code
_entity_poly.pdbx_strand_id
1 'polypeptide(L)'
;IQCHVLNLLLFVLLPWLIVYTQISQVIMFIVAVFSFIILCIYAPSATKKQPIPQHLVKGFKIKTIVVSLIVIAISFLFPEPYTQLIYTGVFLIAVSQLPIFSTKEDV
;
A
#
# COMPACT_ATOMS: atom_id res chain seq x y z
N ILE A 1 -2.51 -19.16 -12.18
CA ILE A 1 -3.73 -19.32 -11.34
C ILE A 1 -3.56 -18.71 -9.93
N GLN A 2 -2.47 -18.99 -9.19
CA GLN A 2 -2.32 -18.54 -7.79
C GLN A 2 -2.38 -17.03 -7.57
N CYS A 3 -1.80 -16.22 -8.47
CA CYS A 3 -1.77 -14.76 -8.31
C CYS A 3 -3.15 -14.11 -8.52
N HIS A 4 -3.97 -14.64 -9.44
CA HIS A 4 -5.31 -14.10 -9.70
C HIS A 4 -6.27 -14.36 -8.54
N VAL A 5 -6.21 -15.56 -7.94
CA VAL A 5 -7.03 -15.89 -6.77
C VAL A 5 -6.63 -15.03 -5.57
N LEU A 6 -5.32 -14.86 -5.33
CA LEU A 6 -4.82 -13.98 -4.27
C LEU A 6 -5.28 -12.52 -4.47
N ASN A 7 -5.20 -12.00 -5.70
CA ASN A 7 -5.60 -10.62 -5.99
C ASN A 7 -7.11 -10.42 -5.80
N LEU A 8 -7.93 -11.39 -6.21
CA LEU A 8 -9.38 -11.40 -5.95
C LEU A 8 -9.66 -11.38 -4.43
N LEU A 9 -8.94 -12.19 -3.67
CA LEU A 9 -9.10 -12.31 -2.22
C LEU A 9 -8.67 -11.00 -1.52
N LEU A 10 -7.57 -10.37 -1.95
CA LEU A 10 -7.13 -9.06 -1.44
C LEU A 10 -8.12 -7.93 -1.74
N PHE A 11 -8.74 -7.91 -2.93
CA PHE A 11 -9.61 -6.82 -3.35
C PHE A 11 -11.07 -6.97 -2.94
N VAL A 12 -11.54 -8.19 -2.69
CA VAL A 12 -12.96 -8.45 -2.35
C VAL A 12 -13.13 -8.88 -0.91
N LEU A 13 -12.30 -9.83 -0.43
CA LEU A 13 -12.45 -10.37 0.92
C LEU A 13 -11.95 -9.39 1.99
N LEU A 14 -10.83 -8.70 1.72
CA LEU A 14 -10.20 -7.81 2.69
C LEU A 14 -11.06 -6.58 3.03
N PRO A 15 -11.63 -5.84 2.05
CA PRO A 15 -12.55 -4.73 2.35
C PRO A 15 -13.78 -5.20 3.12
N TRP A 16 -14.34 -6.36 2.74
CA TRP A 16 -15.50 -6.93 3.41
C TRP A 16 -15.20 -7.27 4.87
N LEU A 17 -14.04 -7.87 5.15
CA LEU A 17 -13.60 -8.20 6.51
C LEU A 17 -13.43 -6.95 7.38
N ILE A 18 -12.84 -5.88 6.83
CA ILE A 18 -12.64 -4.61 7.57
C ILE A 18 -13.99 -3.96 7.93
N VAL A 19 -14.94 -3.92 6.98
CA VAL A 19 -16.29 -3.38 7.25
C VAL A 19 -17.03 -4.22 8.30
N TYR A 20 -16.87 -5.55 8.27
CA TYR A 20 -17.54 -6.45 9.22
C TYR A 20 -16.94 -6.38 10.64
N THR A 21 -15.62 -6.21 10.75
CA THR A 21 -14.91 -6.25 12.05
C THR A 21 -14.99 -4.96 12.84
N GLN A 22 -15.44 -3.85 12.24
CA GLN A 22 -15.58 -2.53 12.87
C GLN A 22 -14.38 -2.16 13.77
N ILE A 23 -13.18 -2.35 13.24
CA ILE A 23 -11.93 -2.03 13.95
C ILE A 23 -11.91 -0.54 14.29
N SER A 24 -11.42 -0.19 15.48
CA SER A 24 -11.28 1.21 15.87
C SER A 24 -10.46 2.02 14.87
N GLN A 25 -10.99 3.19 14.48
CA GLN A 25 -10.33 4.13 13.59
C GLN A 25 -8.90 4.47 14.02
N VAL A 26 -8.67 4.56 15.34
CA VAL A 26 -7.36 4.89 15.92
C VAL A 26 -6.32 3.83 15.57
N ILE A 27 -6.71 2.56 15.67
CA ILE A 27 -5.82 1.43 15.33
C ILE A 27 -5.48 1.47 13.84
N MET A 28 -6.49 1.68 12.99
CA MET A 28 -6.29 1.76 11.54
C MET A 28 -5.42 2.95 11.13
N PHE A 29 -5.53 4.08 11.83
CA PHE A 29 -4.66 5.23 11.63
C PHE A 29 -3.20 4.93 12.00
N ILE A 30 -2.95 4.25 13.12
CA ILE A 30 -1.60 3.81 13.50
C ILE A 30 -1.01 2.91 12.40
N VAL A 31 -1.79 1.96 11.88
CA VAL A 31 -1.39 1.09 10.77
C VAL A 31 -1.06 1.90 9.52
N ALA A 32 -1.85 2.93 9.19
CA ALA A 32 -1.59 3.81 8.06
C ALA A 32 -0.27 4.59 8.22
N VAL A 33 0.04 5.08 9.43
CA VAL A 33 1.31 5.75 9.73
C VAL A 33 2.49 4.79 9.56
N PHE A 34 2.40 3.57 10.11
CA PHE A 34 3.42 2.54 9.90
C PHE A 34 3.62 2.21 8.41
N SER A 35 2.52 2.12 7.66
CA SER A 35 2.53 1.88 6.21
C SER A 35 3.25 3.01 5.48
N PHE A 36 3.02 4.27 5.87
CA PHE A 36 3.70 5.42 5.31
C PHE A 36 5.21 5.40 5.60
N ILE A 37 5.64 5.00 6.80
CA ILE A 37 7.07 4.83 7.14
C ILE A 37 7.71 3.77 6.22
N ILE A 38 7.03 2.64 6.01
CA ILE A 38 7.49 1.58 5.10
C ILE A 38 7.62 2.12 3.67
N LEU A 39 6.64 2.88 3.18
CA LEU A 39 6.71 3.52 1.86
C LEU A 39 7.92 4.47 1.73
N CYS A 40 8.22 5.25 2.77
CA CYS A 40 9.39 6.14 2.77
C CYS A 40 10.73 5.38 2.69
N ILE A 41 10.82 4.20 3.32
CA ILE A 41 12.05 3.40 3.33
C ILE A 41 12.19 2.62 2.02
N TYR A 42 11.15 1.87 1.65
CA TYR A 42 11.23 0.82 0.64
C TYR A 42 10.76 1.23 -0.76
N ALA A 43 10.05 2.36 -0.90
CA ALA A 43 9.69 2.85 -2.24
C ALA A 43 10.88 3.58 -2.92
N PRO A 44 10.99 3.48 -4.26
CA PRO A 44 10.25 2.60 -5.15
C PRO A 44 10.88 1.20 -5.22
N SER A 45 10.07 0.14 -5.11
CA SER A 45 10.54 -1.22 -5.35
C SER A 45 10.69 -1.43 -6.87
N ALA A 46 11.92 -1.44 -7.36
CA ALA A 46 12.21 -1.72 -8.76
C ALA A 46 11.97 -3.21 -9.03
N THR A 47 10.99 -3.54 -9.87
CA THR A 47 10.79 -4.92 -10.33
C THR A 47 11.79 -5.25 -11.43
N LYS A 48 12.39 -6.45 -11.41
CA LYS A 48 13.30 -6.89 -12.50
C LYS A 48 12.62 -6.96 -13.87
N LYS A 49 11.29 -7.14 -13.93
CA LYS A 49 10.51 -7.20 -15.19
C LYS A 49 10.41 -5.85 -15.90
N GLN A 50 10.48 -4.74 -15.16
CA GLN A 50 10.56 -3.38 -15.70
C GLN A 50 11.55 -2.57 -14.86
N PRO A 51 12.87 -2.68 -15.15
CA PRO A 51 13.88 -1.95 -14.42
C PRO A 51 13.67 -0.45 -14.59
N ILE A 52 13.49 0.24 -13.46
CA ILE A 52 13.32 1.70 -13.45
C ILE A 52 14.70 2.33 -13.73
N PRO A 53 14.81 3.24 -14.73
CA PRO A 53 16.06 3.96 -14.98
C PRO A 53 16.54 4.67 -13.71
N GLN A 54 17.82 4.51 -13.36
CA GLN A 54 18.37 4.99 -12.07
C GLN A 54 18.13 6.50 -11.82
N HIS A 55 18.10 7.31 -12.89
CA HIS A 55 17.83 8.74 -12.80
C HIS A 55 16.37 9.08 -12.42
N LEU A 56 15.41 8.17 -12.68
CA LEU A 56 13.98 8.36 -12.36
C LEU A 56 13.59 7.83 -10.97
N VAL A 57 14.42 6.98 -10.36
CA VAL A 57 14.17 6.35 -9.05
C VAL A 57 13.88 7.41 -7.97
N LYS A 58 14.68 8.47 -7.92
CA LYS A 58 14.48 9.59 -6.96
C LYS A 58 13.16 10.31 -7.21
N GLY A 59 12.81 10.56 -8.47
CA GLY A 59 11.55 11.20 -8.84
C GLY A 59 10.33 10.37 -8.46
N PHE A 60 10.37 9.06 -8.72
CA PHE A 60 9.29 8.15 -8.32
C PHE A 60 9.16 8.01 -6.81
N LYS A 61 10.28 8.02 -6.06
CA LYS A 61 10.24 8.03 -4.59
C LYS A 61 9.46 9.23 -4.06
N ILE A 62 9.81 10.43 -4.53
CA ILE A 62 9.15 11.67 -4.12
C ILE A 62 7.67 11.64 -4.50
N LYS A 63 7.35 11.22 -5.73
CA LYS A 63 5.96 11.09 -6.18
C LYS A 63 5.16 10.12 -5.31
N THR A 64 5.70 8.96 -4.95
CA THR A 64 5.02 7.99 -4.08
C THR A 64 4.73 8.59 -2.70
N ILE A 65 5.70 9.30 -2.11
CA ILE A 65 5.54 9.95 -0.80
C ILE A 65 4.48 11.06 -0.88
N VAL A 66 4.54 11.91 -1.90
CA VAL A 66 3.58 13.01 -2.09
C VAL A 66 2.16 12.47 -2.31
N VAL A 67 2.00 11.48 -3.18
CA VAL A 67 0.69 10.87 -3.45
C VAL A 67 0.13 10.18 -2.21
N SER A 68 0.95 9.41 -1.48
CA SER A 68 0.48 8.74 -0.27
C SER A 68 0.09 9.72 0.84
N LEU A 69 0.82 10.84 0.98
CA LEU A 69 0.44 11.92 1.90
C LEU A 69 -0.89 12.57 1.51
N ILE A 70 -1.09 12.85 0.22
CA ILE A 70 -2.35 13.41 -0.30
C ILE A 70 -3.52 12.46 -0.05
N VAL A 71 -3.35 11.16 -0.28
CA VAL A 71 -4.39 10.15 -0.04
C VAL A 71 -4.77 10.10 1.44
N ILE A 72 -3.79 10.12 2.36
CA ILE A 72 -4.06 10.18 3.80
C ILE A 72 -4.77 11.49 4.16
N ALA A 73 -4.36 12.64 3.60
CA ALA A 73 -5.04 13.91 3.85
C ALA A 73 -6.50 13.90 3.36
N ILE A 74 -6.75 13.36 2.17
CA ILE A 74 -8.08 13.22 1.59
C ILE A 74 -8.95 12.25 2.42
N SER A 75 -8.36 11.24 3.04
CA SER A 75 -9.10 10.27 3.86
C SER A 75 -9.88 10.90 5.01
N PHE A 76 -9.44 12.05 5.53
CA PHE A 76 -10.13 12.78 6.60
C PHE A 76 -11.46 13.41 6.16
N LEU A 77 -11.69 13.58 4.86
CA LEU A 77 -12.96 14.11 4.34
C LEU A 77 -14.04 13.03 4.26
N PHE A 78 -13.67 11.75 4.33
CA PHE A 78 -14.61 10.65 4.20
C PHE A 78 -15.12 10.17 5.56
N PRO A 79 -16.40 9.80 5.66
CA PRO A 79 -16.93 9.15 6.86
C PRO A 79 -16.54 7.67 6.91
N GLU A 80 -16.61 7.06 8.09
CA GLU A 80 -16.48 5.61 8.23
C GLU A 80 -17.61 4.88 7.48
N PRO A 81 -17.34 3.71 6.85
CA PRO A 81 -16.10 2.92 6.89
C PRO A 81 -15.09 3.26 5.77
N TYR A 82 -15.39 4.25 4.91
CA TYR A 82 -14.57 4.54 3.73
C TYR A 82 -13.13 4.94 4.08
N THR A 83 -12.94 5.68 5.16
CA THR A 83 -11.63 6.05 5.70
C THR A 83 -10.78 4.82 6.04
N GLN A 84 -11.41 3.80 6.63
CA GLN A 84 -10.74 2.55 7.00
C GLN A 84 -10.29 1.78 5.75
N LEU A 85 -11.13 1.75 4.71
CA LEU A 85 -10.79 1.14 3.42
C LEU A 85 -9.59 1.83 2.74
N ILE A 86 -9.53 3.16 2.82
CA ILE A 86 -8.39 3.93 2.30
C ILE A 86 -7.10 3.54 3.04
N TYR A 87 -7.13 3.46 4.36
CA TYR A 87 -5.97 3.02 5.16
C TYR A 87 -5.54 1.59 4.84
N THR A 88 -6.50 0.69 4.64
CA THR A 88 -6.21 -0.68 4.19
C THR A 88 -5.52 -0.69 2.82
N GLY A 89 -5.96 0.16 1.88
CA GLY A 89 -5.31 0.32 0.59
C GLY A 89 -3.85 0.78 0.71
N VAL A 90 -3.59 1.79 1.55
CA VAL A 90 -2.22 2.28 1.83
C VAL A 90 -1.36 1.17 2.45
N PHE A 91 -1.91 0.39 3.37
CA PHE A 91 -1.23 -0.77 3.96
C PHE A 91 -0.86 -1.82 2.92
N LEU A 92 -1.79 -2.19 2.03
CA LEU A 92 -1.52 -3.15 0.95
C LEU A 92 -0.40 -2.67 0.02
N ILE A 93 -0.40 -1.39 -0.33
CA ILE A 93 0.66 -0.79 -1.16
C ILE A 93 1.99 -0.88 -0.41
N ALA A 94 2.04 -0.52 0.88
CA ALA A 94 3.26 -0.58 1.69
C ALA A 94 3.82 -2.00 1.80
N VAL A 95 2.97 -3.00 2.07
CA VAL A 95 3.36 -4.42 2.11
C VAL A 95 3.91 -4.89 0.76
N SER A 96 3.28 -4.46 -0.34
CA SER A 96 3.72 -4.81 -1.70
C SER A 96 5.07 -4.19 -2.08
N GLN A 97 5.51 -3.11 -1.41
CA GLN A 97 6.83 -2.52 -1.60
C GLN A 97 7.93 -3.25 -0.81
N LEU A 98 7.60 -4.16 0.11
CA LEU A 98 8.60 -4.85 0.92
C LEU A 98 9.52 -5.72 0.03
N PRO A 99 10.82 -5.80 0.38
CA PRO A 99 11.81 -6.51 -0.42
C PRO A 99 11.56 -8.03 -0.48
N ILE A 100 10.74 -8.56 0.44
CA ILE A 100 10.35 -9.97 0.51
C ILE A 100 9.56 -10.40 -0.74
N PHE A 101 8.74 -9.52 -1.30
CA PHE A 101 7.97 -9.80 -2.53
C PHE A 101 8.76 -9.52 -3.81
N SER A 102 9.90 -8.83 -3.70
CA SER A 102 10.86 -8.68 -4.78
C SER A 102 11.78 -9.90 -4.80
N THR A 103 11.19 -11.09 -5.00
CA THR A 103 11.96 -12.30 -5.24
C THR A 103 12.93 -12.03 -6.39
N LYS A 104 14.22 -12.18 -6.12
CA LYS A 104 15.23 -12.33 -7.16
C LYS A 104 14.86 -13.63 -7.89
N GLU A 105 14.07 -13.52 -8.96
CA GLU A 105 14.09 -14.56 -9.99
C GLU A 105 15.51 -14.50 -10.56
N ASP A 106 16.36 -15.35 -9.99
CA ASP A 106 17.65 -15.73 -10.55
C ASP A 106 17.34 -16.61 -11.76
N VAL A 107 17.74 -16.13 -12.94
CA VAL A 107 17.96 -16.93 -14.14
C VAL A 107 19.46 -17.11 -14.32
#